data_AF-A0A7H8J5B8-F1
#
_entry.id   AF-A0A7H8J5B8-F1
#
_cell.length_a   1.000
_cell.length_b   1.000
_cell.length_c   1.000
_cell.angle_alpha   90.00
_cell.angle_beta   90.00
_cell.angle_gamma   90.00
#
_symmetry.space_group_name_H-M   'P 1'
#
loop_
_entity.id
_entity.type
_entity.pdbx_description
1 polymer ?
#
loop_
_entity_poly.entity_id
_entity_poly.type
_entity_poly.pdbx_seq_one_letter_code
_entity_poly.pdbx_strand_id
1 'polypeptide(L)'
;MTSATSTATGSDHWVRFDPQGCAQSSSYVDEIGPLAEDAHKQFVPKVADRRREAAEGWTMERLTKQEWRERALPCFQGTCTHGKRS
;
A
#
# COMPACT_ATOMS: atom_id res chain seq x y z
N MET A 1 18.04 -10.22 21.53
CA MET A 1 16.85 -9.70 20.84
C MET A 1 17.33 -8.59 19.94
N THR A 2 17.67 -8.90 18.69
CA THR A 2 18.32 -7.95 17.79
C THR A 2 17.40 -7.75 16.60
N SER A 3 16.79 -6.57 16.53
CA SER A 3 15.94 -6.14 15.43
C SER A 3 16.73 -6.25 14.13
N ALA A 4 16.26 -7.09 13.21
CA ALA A 4 16.81 -7.18 11.88
C ALA A 4 16.44 -5.89 11.13
N THR A 5 17.41 -4.99 10.99
CA THR A 5 17.34 -3.91 10.01
C THR A 5 17.44 -4.56 8.63
N SER A 6 16.29 -4.83 8.01
CA SER A 6 16.22 -5.38 6.66
C SER A 6 16.74 -4.36 5.66
N THR A 7 17.98 -4.55 5.21
CA THR A 7 18.56 -3.86 4.05
C THR A 7 17.84 -4.36 2.79
N ALA A 8 16.77 -3.70 2.37
CA ALA A 8 16.04 -4.04 1.16
C ALA A 8 16.73 -3.44 -0.08
N THR A 9 17.53 -4.24 -0.78
CA THR A 9 17.97 -3.96 -2.16
C THR A 9 16.88 -4.45 -3.11
N GLY A 10 15.86 -3.62 -3.29
CA GLY A 10 14.80 -3.82 -4.28
C GLY A 10 13.77 -2.72 -4.12
N SER A 11 13.46 -2.02 -5.22
CA SER A 11 12.56 -0.86 -5.27
C SER A 11 11.35 -1.07 -4.37
N ASP A 12 11.29 -0.27 -3.29
CA ASP A 12 10.15 -0.27 -2.38
C ASP A 12 8.87 0.06 -3.13
N HIS A 13 7.75 -0.32 -2.57
CA HIS A 13 6.43 -0.09 -3.14
C HIS A 13 5.59 0.78 -2.23
N TRP A 14 4.94 1.77 -2.80
CA TRP A 14 3.76 2.34 -2.19
C TRP A 14 2.58 1.42 -2.41
N VAL A 15 1.82 1.17 -1.35
CA VAL A 15 0.60 0.36 -1.39
C VAL A 15 -0.53 1.10 -0.69
N ARG A 16 -1.68 1.14 -1.36
CA ARG A 16 -2.95 1.66 -0.82
C ARG A 16 -3.76 0.50 -0.27
N PHE A 17 -4.04 0.53 1.03
CA PHE A 17 -4.88 -0.44 1.70
C PHE A 17 -6.25 0.15 2.01
N ASP A 18 -7.28 -0.66 1.80
CA ASP A 18 -8.61 -0.34 2.26
C ASP A 18 -8.75 -0.59 3.78
N PRO A 19 -9.85 -0.15 4.41
CA PRO A 19 -10.07 -0.34 5.84
C PRO A 19 -10.20 -1.81 6.29
N GLN A 20 -10.24 -2.77 5.37
CA GLN A 20 -10.26 -4.20 5.65
C GLN A 20 -8.87 -4.84 5.53
N GLY A 21 -7.86 -4.07 5.11
CA GLY A 21 -6.50 -4.53 4.89
C GLY A 21 -6.25 -5.09 3.49
N CYS A 22 -7.21 -4.98 2.56
CA CYS A 22 -6.97 -5.36 1.16
C CYS A 22 -6.11 -4.31 0.46
N ALA A 23 -5.04 -4.76 -0.20
CA ALA A 23 -4.27 -3.89 -1.10
C ALA A 23 -5.05 -3.63 -2.38
N GLN A 24 -5.36 -2.37 -2.65
CA GLN A 24 -6.17 -1.94 -3.80
C GLN A 24 -5.33 -1.33 -4.92
N SER A 25 -4.14 -0.83 -4.60
CA SER A 25 -3.22 -0.25 -5.59
C SER A 25 -1.78 -0.35 -5.10
N SER A 26 -0.82 -0.52 -6.00
CA SER A 26 0.59 -0.41 -5.68
C SER A 26 1.42 0.11 -6.84
N SER A 27 2.50 0.82 -6.55
CA SER A 27 3.49 1.29 -7.54
C SER A 27 4.85 1.46 -6.87
N TYR A 28 5.92 1.49 -7.65
CA TYR A 28 7.27 1.62 -7.13
C TYR A 28 7.50 3.04 -6.57
N VAL A 29 8.24 3.11 -5.46
CA VAL A 29 8.66 4.40 -4.87
C VAL A 29 9.47 5.22 -5.87
N ASP A 30 10.26 4.56 -6.74
CA ASP A 30 11.07 5.23 -7.76
C ASP A 30 10.24 5.94 -8.84
N GLU A 31 8.98 5.53 -9.06
CA GLU A 31 8.07 6.14 -10.05
C GLU A 31 7.30 7.35 -9.48
N ILE A 32 7.07 7.35 -8.16
CA ILE A 32 6.20 8.32 -7.49
C ILE A 32 7.01 9.35 -6.69
N GLY A 33 8.07 8.90 -6.03
CA GLY A 33 8.80 9.63 -5.02
C GLY A 33 8.58 9.09 -3.60
N PRO A 34 9.36 9.58 -2.62
CA PRO A 34 9.44 9.03 -1.28
C PRO A 34 8.28 9.45 -0.35
N LEU A 35 7.34 10.27 -0.81
CA LEU A 35 6.29 10.85 0.02
C LEU A 35 4.96 10.09 -0.13
N ALA A 36 4.33 9.77 1.00
CA ALA A 36 3.02 9.11 1.03
C ALA A 36 1.92 9.95 0.36
N GLU A 37 2.01 11.28 0.46
CA GLU A 37 1.04 12.18 -0.17
C GLU A 37 1.09 12.11 -1.71
N ASP A 38 2.28 11.98 -2.29
CA ASP A 38 2.44 11.85 -3.75
C ASP A 38 1.89 10.50 -4.22
N ALA A 39 2.09 9.45 -3.43
CA ALA A 39 1.45 8.15 -3.68
C ALA A 39 -0.07 8.23 -3.60
N HIS A 40 -0.61 8.92 -2.60
CA HIS A 40 -2.06 9.10 -2.47
C HIS A 40 -2.64 9.89 -3.65
N LYS A 41 -1.98 10.95 -4.09
CA LYS A 41 -2.37 11.71 -5.28
C LYS A 41 -2.31 10.86 -6.55
N GLN A 42 -1.28 10.03 -6.69
CA GLN A 42 -1.12 9.15 -7.85
C GLN A 42 -2.23 8.08 -7.92
N PHE A 43 -2.51 7.41 -6.80
CA PHE A 43 -3.55 6.38 -6.76
C PHE A 43 -4.97 6.95 -6.78
N VAL A 44 -5.15 8.15 -6.24
CA VAL A 44 -6.46 8.77 -6.03
C VAL A 44 -6.37 10.22 -6.49
N PRO A 45 -6.46 10.48 -7.81
CA PRO A 45 -6.22 11.81 -8.37
C PRO A 45 -7.27 12.85 -7.94
N LYS A 46 -8.49 12.41 -7.63
CA LYS A 46 -9.59 13.28 -7.21
C LYS A 46 -9.47 13.65 -5.72
N VAL A 47 -9.47 14.96 -5.43
CA VAL A 47 -9.38 15.50 -4.05
C VAL A 47 -10.53 15.00 -3.17
N ALA A 48 -11.75 14.94 -3.70
CA ALA A 48 -12.92 14.49 -2.95
C ALA A 48 -12.78 13.04 -2.46
N ASP A 49 -12.25 12.16 -3.31
CA ASP A 49 -12.02 10.76 -2.96
C ASP A 49 -10.93 10.62 -1.89
N ARG A 50 -9.83 11.39 -1.99
CA ARG A 50 -8.80 11.40 -0.94
C ARG A 50 -9.32 11.83 0.43
N ARG A 51 -10.21 12.83 0.46
CA ARG A 51 -10.85 13.29 1.70
C ARG A 51 -11.77 12.23 2.29
N ARG A 52 -12.54 11.54 1.43
CA ARG A 52 -13.37 10.42 1.84
C ARG A 52 -12.52 9.29 2.43
N GLU A 53 -11.42 8.94 1.78
CA GLU A 53 -10.50 7.90 2.24
C GLU A 53 -9.89 8.19 3.61
N ALA A 54 -9.50 9.45 3.85
CA ALA A 54 -9.01 9.89 5.15
C ALA A 54 -10.08 9.74 6.26
N ALA A 55 -11.36 9.82 5.91
CA ALA A 55 -12.47 9.60 6.86
C ALA A 55 -12.87 8.12 7.00
N GLU A 56 -12.68 7.32 5.96
CA GLU A 56 -13.09 5.90 5.92
C GLU A 56 -12.03 4.94 6.49
N GLY A 57 -10.83 5.42 6.80
CA GLY A 57 -9.76 4.62 7.41
C GLY A 57 -8.86 3.91 6.39
N TRP A 58 -8.77 4.44 5.17
CA TRP A 58 -7.79 3.96 4.18
C TRP A 58 -6.38 4.38 4.58
N THR A 59 -5.40 3.55 4.25
CA THR A 59 -3.99 3.79 4.58
C THR A 59 -3.08 3.71 3.36
N MET A 60 -2.01 4.49 3.40
CA MET A 60 -0.89 4.39 2.47
C MET A 60 0.31 3.86 3.23
N GLU A 61 0.88 2.75 2.79
CA GLU A 61 2.05 2.16 3.40
C GLU A 61 3.15 2.00 2.36
N ARG A 62 4.38 2.29 2.77
CA ARG A 62 5.58 1.95 2.00
C ARG A 62 6.06 0.59 2.48
N LEU A 63 6.10 -0.36 1.56
CA LEU A 63 6.54 -1.72 1.80
C LEU A 63 7.84 -1.98 1.05
N THR A 64 8.76 -2.67 1.69
CA THR A 64 9.87 -3.31 0.97
C THR A 64 9.32 -4.34 -0.02
N LYS A 65 10.14 -4.73 -0.99
CA LYS A 65 9.77 -5.78 -1.96
C LYS A 65 9.33 -7.09 -1.28
N GLN A 66 9.94 -7.44 -0.14
CA GLN A 66 9.54 -8.64 0.61
C GLN A 66 8.16 -8.45 1.24
N GLU A 67 7.96 -7.36 1.98
CA GLU A 67 6.66 -7.06 2.60
C GLU A 67 5.54 -6.92 1.57
N TRP A 68 5.82 -6.36 0.40
CA TRP A 68 4.85 -6.29 -0.69
C TRP A 68 4.42 -7.69 -1.16
N ARG A 69 5.35 -8.63 -1.31
CA ARG A 69 5.05 -10.02 -1.68
C ARG A 69 4.23 -10.75 -0.62
N GLU A 70 4.45 -10.45 0.65
CA GLU A 70 3.77 -11.12 1.75
C GLU A 70 2.39 -10.51 2.02
N ARG A 71 2.27 -9.18 1.98
CA ARG A 71 1.08 -8.45 2.42
C ARG A 71 0.15 -8.03 1.27
N ALA A 72 0.72 -7.59 0.14
CA ALA A 72 -0.05 -6.97 -0.94
C ALA A 72 -0.33 -7.93 -2.10
N LEU A 73 0.67 -8.71 -2.52
CA LEU A 73 0.57 -9.65 -3.65
C LEU A 73 -0.62 -10.63 -3.52
N PRO A 74 -0.95 -11.20 -2.35
CA PRO A 74 -2.12 -12.08 -2.23
C PRO A 74 -3.44 -11.36 -2.59
N CYS A 75 -3.55 -10.07 -2.32
CA CYS A 75 -4.75 -9.29 -2.68
C CYS A 75 -4.87 -9.16 -4.21
N PHE A 76 -3.77 -8.83 -4.90
CA PHE A 76 -3.75 -8.71 -6.36
C PHE A 76 -3.92 -10.07 -7.08
N GLN A 77 -3.58 -11.17 -6.42
CA GLN A 77 -3.81 -12.53 -6.91
C GLN A 77 -5.20 -13.07 -6.56
N GLY A 78 -5.99 -12.34 -5.76
CA GLY A 78 -7.31 -12.80 -5.29
C GLY A 78 -7.25 -13.95 -4.27
N THR A 79 -6.09 -14.19 -3.65
CA THR A 79 -5.84 -15.25 -2.67
C THR A 79 -5.80 -14.73 -1.23
N CYS A 80 -5.97 -13.43 -1.01
CA CYS A 80 -6.00 -12.85 0.32
C CYS A 80 -7.19 -13.36 1.15
N THR A 81 -6.98 -13.44 2.46
CA THR A 81 -8.00 -13.80 3.46
C THR A 81 -8.63 -12.60 4.15
N HIS A 82 -8.26 -11.38 3.75
CA HIS A 82 -8.84 -10.13 4.23
C HIS A 82 -10.35 -10.12 3.95
N GLY A 83 -11.12 -9.52 4.86
CA GLY A 83 -12.57 -9.63 4.92
C GLY A 83 -13.21 -9.27 3.57
N LYS A 84 -13.70 -10.28 2.85
CA LYS A 84 -14.65 -10.07 1.75
C LYS A 84 -15.84 -9.31 2.34
N ARG A 85 -16.07 -8.06 1.91
CA ARG A 85 -17.42 -7.49 2.03
C ARG A 85 -18.35 -8.43 1.25
N SER A 86 -19.08 -9.26 2.00
CA SER A 86 -20.30 -9.90 1.50
C SER A 86 -21.36 -8.83 1.28
#